data_AF-A0A968FSK8-F1
#
_entry.id   AF-A0A968FSK8-F1
#
_cell.length_a   1.000
_cell.length_b   1.000
_cell.length_c   1.000
_cell.angle_alpha   90.00
_cell.angle_beta   90.00
_cell.angle_gamma   90.00
#
_symmetry.space_group_name_H-M   'P 1'
#
loop_
_entity.id
_entity.type
_entity.pdbx_description
1 polymer ?
#
loop_
_entity_poly.entity_id
_entity_poly.type
_entity_poly.pdbx_seq_one_letter_code
_entity_poly.pdbx_strand_id
1 'polypeptide(L)' 'MTRETWRWIEDPPSDGRWNMAVDSALLAACEEGRIPPTLRVYGWERPTLSVGYSQDPGRGVDLERCR' A
#
# COMPACT_ATOMS: atom_id res chain seq x y z
N MET A 1 -6.10 25.14 18.18
CA MET A 1 -5.70 24.06 17.24
C MET A 1 -6.07 22.74 17.89
N THR A 2 -7.02 22.00 17.33
CA THR A 2 -7.36 20.65 17.78
C THR A 2 -6.26 19.68 17.34
N ARG A 3 -5.77 18.84 18.24
CA ARG A 3 -4.84 17.75 17.88
C ARG A 3 -5.60 16.73 17.05
N GLU A 4 -5.19 16.49 15.81
CA GLU A 4 -5.74 15.39 15.01
C GLU A 4 -5.32 14.05 15.60
N THR A 5 -6.29 13.14 15.77
CA THR A 5 -6.02 11.76 16.19
C THR A 5 -5.67 10.93 14.97
N TRP A 6 -4.45 10.38 14.95
CA TRP A 6 -4.00 9.48 13.89
C TRP A 6 -4.22 8.02 14.31
N ARG A 7 -4.66 7.19 13.36
CA ARG A 7 -4.69 5.74 13.53
C ARG A 7 -3.32 5.16 13.18
N TRP A 8 -2.79 4.34 14.07
CA TRP A 8 -1.59 3.54 13.85
C TRP A 8 -1.97 2.10 13.51
N ILE A 9 -1.38 1.54 12.47
CA ILE A 9 -1.50 0.13 12.08
C ILE A 9 -0.10 -0.43 11.89
N GLU A 10 0.15 -1.61 12.45
CA GLU A 10 1.37 -2.39 12.24
C GLU A 10 0.96 -3.78 11.76
N ASP A 11 1.19 -4.05 10.49
CA ASP A 11 0.87 -5.33 9.86
C ASP A 11 2.13 -6.20 9.75
N PRO A 12 2.00 -7.54 9.88
CA PRO A 12 3.08 -8.44 9.50
C PRO A 12 3.36 -8.33 7.99
N PRO A 13 4.56 -8.73 7.53
CA PRO A 13 4.86 -8.83 6.11
C PRO A 13 3.80 -9.68 5.38
N SER A 14 3.33 -9.18 4.23
CA SER A 14 2.25 -9.79 3.45
C SER A 14 2.57 -9.79 1.96
N ASP A 15 1.77 -10.51 1.17
CA ASP A 15 1.89 -10.51 -0.28
C ASP A 15 1.67 -9.13 -0.88
N GLY A 16 2.27 -8.91 -2.05
CA GLY A 16 2.28 -7.58 -2.64
C GLY A 16 0.91 -7.08 -3.10
N ARG A 17 0.01 -7.99 -3.53
CA ARG A 17 -1.33 -7.61 -3.96
C ARG A 17 -2.20 -7.23 -2.77
N TRP A 18 -2.07 -7.96 -1.67
CA TRP A 18 -2.74 -7.64 -0.40
C TRP A 18 -2.33 -6.27 0.11
N ASN A 19 -1.03 -5.95 0.15
CA ASN A 19 -0.56 -4.65 0.60
C ASN A 19 -1.17 -3.49 -0.21
N MET A 20 -1.22 -3.62 -1.54
CA MET A 20 -1.83 -2.60 -2.41
C MET A 20 -3.34 -2.50 -2.24
N ALA A 21 -4.03 -3.63 -2.01
CA ALA A 21 -5.46 -3.64 -1.75
C ALA A 21 -5.81 -2.95 -0.41
N VAL A 22 -5.04 -3.22 0.64
CA VAL A 22 -5.22 -2.56 1.96
C VAL A 22 -4.98 -1.06 1.84
N ASP A 23 -3.88 -0.64 1.21
CA ASP A 23 -3.56 0.78 1.04
C ASP A 23 -4.67 1.52 0.25
N SER A 24 -5.19 0.90 -0.81
CA SER A 24 -6.31 1.47 -1.60
C SER A 24 -7.61 1.58 -0.78
N ALA A 25 -7.93 0.57 0.03
CA ALA A 25 -9.12 0.58 0.87
C ALA A 25 -9.03 1.60 2.01
N LEU A 26 -7.83 1.79 2.59
CA LEU A 26 -7.58 2.81 3.60
C LEU A 26 -7.68 4.21 3.01
N LEU A 27 -7.12 4.44 1.81
CA LEU A 27 -7.24 5.71 1.11
C LEU A 27 -8.71 6.08 0.87
N ALA A 28 -9.48 5.19 0.24
CA ALA A 28 -10.90 5.43 -0.02
C ALA A 28 -11.70 5.69 1.26
N ALA A 29 -11.45 4.90 2.31
CA ALA A 29 -12.11 5.11 3.61
C ALA A 29 -11.75 6.45 4.27
N CYS A 30 -10.51 6.91 4.12
CA CYS A 30 -10.06 8.19 4.64
C CYS A 30 -10.67 9.36 3.85
N GLU A 31 -10.74 9.26 2.51
CA GLU A 31 -11.38 10.25 1.64
C GLU A 31 -12.88 10.40 1.94
N GLU A 32 -13.55 9.29 2.26
CA GLU A 32 -14.96 9.27 2.67
C GLU A 32 -15.18 9.70 4.14
N GLY A 33 -14.12 10.02 4.89
CA GLY A 33 -14.20 10.42 6.30
C GLY A 33 -14.64 9.29 7.25
N ARG A 34 -14.62 8.03 6.80
CA ARG A 34 -15.02 6.86 7.61
C ARG A 34 -13.97 6.43 8.64
N ILE A 35 -12.71 6.79 8.41
CA ILE A 35 -11.59 6.54 9.31
C ILE A 35 -10.75 7.81 9.47
N PRO A 36 -10.02 7.98 10.59
CA PRO A 36 -9.06 9.07 10.73
C PRO A 36 -7.85 8.89 9.80
N PRO A 37 -7.02 9.94 9.63
CA PRO A 37 -5.70 9.83 9.02
C PRO A 37 -4.93 8.64 9.59
N THR A 38 -4.39 7.80 8.72
CA THR A 38 -3.82 6.51 9.10
C THR A 38 -2.35 6.45 8.72
N LEU A 39 -1.50 6.09 9.69
CA LEU A 39 -0.13 5.67 9.46
C LEU A 39 -0.08 4.14 9.56
N ARG A 40 0.30 3.51 8.45
CA ARG A 40 0.45 2.05 8.35
C ARG A 40 1.92 1.70 8.16
N VAL A 41 2.43 0.81 9.00
CA VAL A 41 3.74 0.18 8.83
C VAL A 41 3.52 -1.26 8.40
N TYR A 42 4.16 -1.66 7.30
CA TYR A 42 4.02 -3.00 6.73
C TYR A 42 5.30 -3.42 6.00
N GLY A 43 5.40 -4.71 5.69
CA GLY A 43 6.48 -5.29 4.91
C GLY A 43 5.98 -6.20 3.79
N TRP A 44 6.92 -6.68 2.97
CA TRP A 44 6.67 -7.65 1.91
C TRP A 44 7.11 -9.03 2.38
N GLU A 45 6.27 -10.04 2.21
CA GLU A 45 6.59 -11.44 2.56
C GLU A 45 7.75 -12.00 1.71
N ARG A 46 7.97 -11.44 0.53
CA ARG A 46 9.00 -11.82 -0.44
C ARG A 46 9.47 -10.60 -1.23
N PRO A 47 10.64 -10.65 -1.90
CA PRO A 47 11.06 -9.60 -2.82
C PRO A 47 9.94 -9.28 -3.82
N THR A 48 9.49 -8.03 -3.82
CA THR A 48 8.30 -7.59 -4.58
C THR A 48 8.66 -6.34 -5.38
N LEU A 49 8.32 -6.35 -6.66
CA LEU A 49 8.37 -5.16 -7.51
C LEU A 49 6.97 -4.56 -7.57
N SER A 50 6.82 -3.34 -7.05
CA SER A 50 5.64 -2.51 -7.29
C SER A 50 5.91 -1.58 -8.49
N VAL A 51 4.90 -1.41 -9.33
CA VAL A 51 4.96 -0.56 -10.52
C VAL A 51 3.94 0.55 -10.32
N GLY A 52 4.40 1.80 -10.42
CA GLY A 52 3.55 2.97 -10.27
C GLY A 52 2.50 3.04 -11.38
N TYR A 53 1.36 3.68 -11.09
CA TYR A 53 0.22 3.77 -12.00
C TYR A 53 0.59 4.23 -13.42
N SER A 54 1.49 5.21 -13.55
CA SER A 54 1.92 5.77 -14.83
C SER A 54 3.15 5.07 -15.44
N GLN A 55 3.61 3.95 -14.87
CA GLN A 55 4.74 3.18 -15.37
C GLN A 55 4.26 1.98 -16.18
N ASP A 56 4.84 1.78 -17.35
CA ASP A 56 4.59 0.59 -18.17
C ASP A 56 5.53 -0.55 -17.76
N PRO A 57 5.02 -1.65 -17.16
CA PRO A 57 5.85 -2.80 -16.79
C PRO A 57 6.44 -3.52 -18.01
N GLY A 58 5.88 -3.37 -19.21
CA GLY A 58 6.45 -3.91 -20.43
C GLY A 58 7.74 -3.22 -20.88
N ARG A 59 8.06 -2.05 -20.30
CA ARG A 59 9.20 -1.22 -20.70
C ARG A 59 10.25 -1.14 -19.59
N GLY A 60 11.20 -2.07 -19.63
CA GLY A 60 12.38 -2.06 -18.76
C GLY A 60 12.29 -2.94 -17.51
N VAL A 61 11.22 -3.72 -17.36
CA VAL A 61 11.10 -4.77 -16.35
C VAL A 61 11.10 -6.14 -17.04
N ASP A 62 11.95 -7.05 -16.55
CA ASP A 62 11.90 -8.46 -16.92
C ASP A 62 10.84 -9.17 -16.08
N LEU A 63 9.62 -9.26 -16.61
CA LEU A 63 8.48 -9.83 -15.89
C LEU A 63 8.61 -11.33 -15.63
N GLU A 64 9.35 -12.06 -16.47
CA GLU A 64 9.59 -13.49 -16.26
C GLU A 64 10.47 -13.71 -15.05
N ARG A 65 11.49 -12.85 -14.85
CA ARG A 65 12.33 -12.90 -13.65
C ARG A 65 11.61 -12.48 -12.36
N CYS A 66 10.47 -11.80 -12.47
CA CYS A 66 9.66 -11.34 -11.34
C CYS A 66 8.55 -12.33 -10.91
N ARG A 67 8.40 -13.48 -11.58
CA ARG A 67 7.47 -14.53 -11.18
C ARG A 67 7.97 -15.30 -9.95
#